data_AF-A0A6J7J4V8-F1
#
_entry.id   AF-A0A6J7J4V8-F1
#
_cell.length_a   1.000
_cell.length_b   1.000
_cell.length_c   1.000
_cell.angle_alpha   90.00
_cell.angle_beta   90.00
_cell.angle_gamma   90.00
#
_symmetry.space_group_name_H-M   'P 1'
#
loop_
_entity.id
_entity.type
_entity.pdbx_description
1 polymer ?
#
loop_
_entity_poly.entity_id
_entity_poly.type
_entity_poly.pdbx_seq_one_letter_code
_entity_poly.pdbx_strand_id
1 'polypeptide(L)'
;MIYVMIAGTWTPLAVATLPPKQAKAVLAAVWSAAGLAAGAKVIRLDGKHRAGSWFYPVLGVSGVALAPSVVRVGGKPALAALAAGGVAYLGGAAVFAAQRPNPWPKKFGFHEIFHTAVVLGVLSHYLAIWRVLRRSR
;
A
#
# COMPACT_ATOMS: atom_id res chain seq x y z
N MET A 1 -0.31 -11.28 -4.08
CA MET A 1 0.44 -10.84 -2.89
C MET A 1 0.24 -9.37 -2.57
N ILE A 2 0.41 -8.44 -3.52
CA ILE A 2 0.25 -7.00 -3.26
C ILE A 2 -1.08 -6.59 -2.59
N TYR A 3 -2.21 -7.18 -3.00
CA TYR A 3 -3.52 -6.90 -2.37
C TYR A 3 -3.56 -7.23 -0.88
N VAL A 4 -2.97 -8.37 -0.51
CA VAL A 4 -2.89 -8.82 0.89
C VAL A 4 -1.95 -7.92 1.69
N MET A 5 -0.83 -7.49 1.11
CA MET A 5 0.08 -6.55 1.77
C MET A 5 -0.57 -5.18 2.03
N ILE A 6 -1.40 -4.71 1.08
CA ILE A 6 -2.19 -3.48 1.28
C ILE A 6 -3.15 -3.68 2.45
N ALA A 7 -3.98 -4.72 2.44
CA ALA A 7 -4.91 -5.00 3.54
C ALA A 7 -4.20 -5.19 4.91
N GLY A 8 -3.03 -5.84 4.89
CA GLY A 8 -2.16 -5.99 6.06
C GLY A 8 -1.66 -4.65 6.60
N THR A 9 -1.37 -3.67 5.73
CA THR A 9 -0.97 -2.31 6.12
C THR A 9 -2.13 -1.50 6.70
N TRP A 10 -3.34 -1.67 6.15
CA TRP A 10 -4.56 -1.05 6.68
C TRP A 10 -4.89 -1.51 8.10
N THR A 11 -4.62 -2.78 8.42
CA THR A 11 -5.02 -3.41 9.68
C THR A 11 -4.52 -2.67 10.93
N PRO A 12 -3.22 -2.50 11.17
CA PRO A 12 -2.74 -1.82 12.37
C PRO A 12 -3.12 -0.33 12.39
N LEU A 13 -3.19 0.34 11.23
CA LEU A 13 -3.58 1.75 11.15
C LEU A 13 -5.05 1.96 11.51
N ALA A 14 -5.96 1.15 10.98
CA ALA A 14 -7.38 1.24 11.29
C ALA A 14 -7.65 0.91 12.76
N VAL A 15 -7.07 -0.18 13.27
CA VAL A 15 -7.25 -0.60 14.68
C VAL A 15 -6.73 0.45 15.65
N ALA A 16 -5.57 1.06 15.37
CA ALA A 16 -4.95 2.00 16.30
C ALA A 16 -5.48 3.44 16.18
N THR A 17 -6.16 3.81 15.08
CA THR A 17 -6.54 5.21 14.84
C THR A 17 -8.04 5.47 14.70
N LEU A 18 -8.86 4.43 14.50
CA LEU A 18 -10.31 4.57 14.34
C LEU A 18 -11.07 4.01 15.55
N PRO A 19 -12.30 4.50 15.80
CA PRO A 19 -13.23 3.85 16.71
C PRO A 19 -13.50 2.38 16.29
N PRO A 20 -13.69 1.44 17.24
CA PRO A 20 -13.78 0.01 16.95
C PRO A 20 -14.81 -0.37 15.88
N LYS A 21 -15.98 0.28 15.87
CA LYS A 21 -17.03 0.03 14.86
C LYS A 21 -16.59 0.44 13.45
N GLN A 22 -15.93 1.60 13.32
CA GLN A 22 -15.40 2.09 12.04
C GLN A 22 -14.23 1.23 11.56
N ALA A 23 -13.31 0.87 12.47
CA ALA A 23 -12.19 -0.03 12.15
C ALA A 23 -12.70 -1.36 11.58
N LYS A 24 -13.68 -2.01 12.22
CA LYS A 24 -14.28 -3.26 11.73
C LYS A 24 -14.89 -3.10 10.34
N ALA A 25 -15.66 -2.03 10.10
CA ALA A 25 -16.31 -1.80 8.81
C ALA A 25 -15.28 -1.58 7.68
N VAL A 26 -14.27 -0.74 7.93
CA VAL A 26 -13.19 -0.47 6.98
C VAL A 26 -12.37 -1.72 6.69
N LEU A 27 -12.03 -2.49 7.73
CA LEU A 27 -11.25 -3.72 7.54
C LEU A 27 -12.04 -4.79 6.80
N ALA A 28 -13.34 -4.96 7.08
CA ALA A 28 -14.18 -5.84 6.29
C ALA A 28 -14.16 -5.43 4.81
N ALA A 29 -14.37 -4.14 4.50
CA ALA A 29 -14.34 -3.65 3.12
C ALA A 29 -12.99 -3.89 2.43
N VAL A 30 -11.87 -3.54 3.08
CA VAL A 30 -10.53 -3.66 2.49
C VAL A 30 -10.11 -5.13 2.32
N TRP A 31 -10.37 -5.98 3.31
CA TRP A 31 -10.05 -7.40 3.21
C TRP A 31 -10.95 -8.14 2.21
N SER A 32 -12.24 -7.80 2.12
CA SER A 32 -13.12 -8.31 1.06
C SER A 32 -12.63 -7.89 -0.33
N ALA A 33 -12.30 -6.61 -0.52
CA ALA A 33 -11.76 -6.13 -1.80
C ALA A 33 -10.44 -6.82 -2.16
N ALA A 34 -9.53 -7.00 -1.18
CA ALA A 34 -8.26 -7.69 -1.38
C ALA A 34 -8.47 -9.18 -1.71
N GLY A 35 -9.40 -9.85 -1.03
CA GLY A 35 -9.76 -11.25 -1.27
C GLY A 35 -10.36 -11.46 -2.65
N LEU A 36 -11.31 -10.61 -3.06
CA LEU A 36 -11.92 -10.65 -4.40
C LEU A 36 -10.88 -10.41 -5.50
N ALA A 37 -10.04 -9.38 -5.36
CA ALA A 37 -9.01 -9.06 -6.35
C ALA A 37 -7.91 -10.14 -6.43
N ALA A 38 -7.50 -10.70 -5.29
CA ALA A 38 -6.57 -11.83 -5.26
C ALA A 38 -7.18 -13.09 -5.87
N GLY A 39 -8.43 -13.40 -5.53
CA GLY A 39 -9.19 -14.52 -6.06
C GLY A 39 -9.30 -14.46 -7.58
N ALA A 40 -9.83 -13.34 -8.11
CA ALA A 40 -9.98 -13.11 -9.55
C ALA A 40 -8.67 -13.33 -10.33
N LYS A 41 -7.55 -12.88 -9.76
CA LYS A 41 -6.22 -13.08 -10.32
C LYS A 41 -5.77 -14.56 -10.30
N VAL A 42 -6.08 -15.31 -9.25
CA VAL A 42 -5.76 -16.75 -9.13
C VAL A 42 -6.58 -17.56 -10.14
N ILE A 43 -7.88 -17.28 -10.28
CA ILE A 43 -8.77 -18.02 -11.17
C ILE A 43 -8.70 -17.56 -12.64
N ARG A 44 -7.66 -16.78 -13.01
CA ARG A 44 -7.36 -16.32 -14.38
C ARG A 44 -8.50 -15.59 -15.11
N LEU A 45 -9.47 -15.03 -14.37
CA LEU A 45 -10.47 -14.13 -14.98
C LEU A 45 -9.81 -12.91 -15.65
N ASP A 46 -8.59 -12.59 -15.23
CA ASP A 46 -7.74 -11.56 -15.80
C ASP A 46 -6.97 -12.08 -17.03
N GLY A 47 -7.66 -12.56 -18.07
CA GLY A 47 -7.06 -13.02 -19.35
C GLY A 47 -6.22 -11.95 -20.08
N LYS A 48 -6.15 -10.72 -19.55
CA LYS A 48 -5.30 -9.62 -20.00
C LYS A 48 -4.48 -9.12 -18.81
N HIS A 49 -3.17 -9.40 -18.81
CA HIS A 49 -2.19 -9.06 -17.75
C HIS A 49 -2.21 -7.59 -17.24
N ARG A 50 -2.91 -6.68 -17.90
CA ARG A 50 -2.96 -5.23 -17.60
C ARG A 50 -4.12 -4.83 -16.68
N ALA A 51 -5.25 -5.56 -16.69
CA ALA A 51 -6.45 -5.14 -15.93
C ALA A 51 -6.26 -5.23 -14.41
N GLY A 52 -5.62 -6.31 -13.93
CA GLY A 52 -5.24 -6.46 -12.52
C GLY A 52 -4.15 -5.48 -12.04
N SER A 53 -3.59 -4.64 -12.93
CA SER A 53 -2.52 -3.70 -12.56
C SER A 53 -3.05 -2.40 -11.93
N TRP A 54 -4.32 -2.05 -12.13
CA TRP A 54 -4.88 -0.76 -11.68
C TRP A 54 -5.66 -0.84 -10.36
N PHE A 55 -6.00 -2.05 -9.89
CA PHE A 55 -6.74 -2.21 -8.65
C PHE A 55 -5.91 -1.94 -7.40
N TYR A 56 -4.63 -2.35 -7.39
CA TYR A 56 -3.79 -2.15 -6.21
C TYR A 56 -3.39 -0.69 -5.96
N PRO A 57 -3.13 0.19 -6.97
CA PRO A 57 -2.90 1.61 -6.72
C PRO A 57 -4.17 2.29 -6.18
N VAL A 58 -5.35 1.97 -6.72
CA VAL A 58 -6.62 2.53 -6.23
C VAL A 58 -6.88 2.15 -4.77
N LEU A 59 -6.71 0.87 -4.43
CA LEU A 59 -6.86 0.38 -3.06
C LEU A 59 -5.78 0.93 -2.10
N GLY A 60 -4.57 1.20 -2.60
CA GLY A 60 -3.51 1.83 -1.83
C GLY A 60 -3.80 3.30 -1.54
N VAL A 61 -4.19 4.06 -2.57
CA VAL A 61 -4.48 5.51 -2.48
C VAL A 61 -5.70 5.80 -1.63
N SER A 62 -6.70 4.91 -1.60
CA SER A 62 -7.86 5.08 -0.70
C SER A 62 -7.47 5.14 0.79
N GLY A 63 -6.25 4.71 1.15
CA GLY A 63 -5.67 4.88 2.48
C GLY A 63 -5.52 6.33 2.94
N VAL A 64 -5.57 7.30 2.01
CA VAL A 64 -5.63 8.74 2.33
C VAL A 64 -6.82 9.08 3.22
N ALA A 65 -7.90 8.29 3.19
CA ALA A 65 -9.04 8.44 4.09
C ALA A 65 -8.66 8.31 5.58
N LEU A 66 -7.56 7.61 5.90
CA LEU A 66 -7.03 7.50 7.26
C LEU A 66 -6.16 8.69 7.68
N ALA A 67 -5.82 9.63 6.79
CA ALA A 67 -4.90 10.71 7.10
C ALA A 67 -5.30 11.53 8.34
N PRO A 68 -6.57 11.94 8.53
CA PRO A 68 -6.97 12.68 9.73
C PRO A 68 -6.78 11.87 11.02
N SER A 69 -7.11 10.58 11.01
CA SER A 69 -6.97 9.73 12.20
C SER A 69 -5.50 9.41 12.50
N VAL A 70 -4.68 9.19 11.48
CA VAL A 70 -3.24 9.01 11.62
C VAL A 70 -2.57 10.25 12.18
N VAL A 71 -2.94 11.46 11.72
CA VAL A 71 -2.38 12.69 12.27
C VAL A 71 -2.77 12.87 13.73
N ARG A 72 -4.01 12.55 14.12
CA ARG A 72 -4.43 12.65 15.53
C ARG A 72 -3.64 11.74 16.46
N VAL A 73 -3.32 10.51 16.03
CA VAL A 73 -2.67 9.51 16.89
C VAL A 73 -1.14 9.49 16.72
N GLY A 74 -0.66 9.34 15.48
CA GLY A 74 0.77 9.25 15.16
C GLY A 74 1.45 10.60 14.92
N GLY A 75 0.69 11.68 14.71
CA GLY A 75 1.20 13.00 14.37
C GLY A 75 1.61 13.15 12.90
N LYS A 76 1.98 14.38 12.51
CA LYS A 76 2.46 14.71 11.16
C LYS A 76 3.61 13.81 10.67
N PRO A 77 4.58 13.37 11.50
CA PRO A 77 5.64 12.46 11.03
C PRO A 77 5.14 11.08 10.59
N ALA A 78 4.07 10.55 11.19
CA ALA A 78 3.46 9.30 10.75
C ALA A 78 2.79 9.47 9.38
N LEU A 79 2.05 10.57 9.19
CA LEU A 79 1.46 10.89 7.90
C LEU A 79 2.53 11.11 6.81
N ALA A 80 3.62 11.82 7.13
CA ALA A 80 4.72 12.05 6.19
C ALA A 80 5.37 10.73 5.75
N ALA A 81 5.54 9.78 6.67
CA ALA A 81 6.05 8.45 6.33
C ALA A 81 5.07 7.64 5.44
N LEU A 82 3.75 7.73 5.69
CA LEU A 82 2.76 7.13 4.78
C LEU A 82 2.79 7.77 3.40
N ALA A 83 2.87 9.11 3.33
CA ALA A 83 2.94 9.84 2.07
C ALA A 83 4.21 9.48 1.28
N ALA A 84 5.38 9.44 1.93
CA ALA A 84 6.63 9.02 1.31
C ALA A 84 6.54 7.59 0.78
N GLY A 85 5.96 6.67 1.56
CA GLY A 85 5.74 5.30 1.11
C GLY A 85 4.77 5.20 -0.08
N GLY A 86 3.69 5.99 -0.07
CA GLY A 86 2.72 6.06 -1.16
C GLY A 86 3.35 6.59 -2.45
N VAL A 87 4.17 7.65 -2.37
CA VAL A 87 4.95 8.17 -3.49
C VAL A 87 5.93 7.13 -4.02
N ALA A 88 6.63 6.40 -3.15
CA ALA A 88 7.52 5.33 -3.56
C ALA A 88 6.76 4.22 -4.33
N TYR A 89 5.61 3.76 -3.81
CA TYR A 89 4.79 2.77 -4.50
C TYR A 89 4.28 3.24 -5.86
N LEU A 90 3.74 4.47 -5.94
CA LEU A 90 3.22 5.02 -7.19
C LEU A 90 4.34 5.27 -8.21
N GLY A 91 5.48 5.79 -7.77
CA GLY A 91 6.66 6.00 -8.62
C GLY A 91 7.23 4.68 -9.15
N GLY A 92 7.35 3.67 -8.28
CA GLY A 92 7.73 2.33 -8.68
C GLY A 92 6.75 1.74 -9.69
N ALA A 93 5.44 1.83 -9.42
CA ALA A 93 4.41 1.33 -10.34
C ALA A 93 4.45 2.04 -11.70
N ALA A 94 4.72 3.35 -11.72
CA ALA A 94 4.89 4.12 -12.95
C ALA A 94 6.12 3.66 -13.75
N VAL A 95 7.27 3.45 -13.09
CA VAL A 95 8.48 2.90 -13.72
C VAL A 95 8.21 1.50 -14.29
N PHE A 96 7.54 0.64 -13.53
CA PHE A 96 7.18 -0.71 -13.97
C PHE A 96 6.25 -0.68 -15.19
N ALA A 97 5.24 0.19 -15.17
CA ALA A 97 4.30 0.37 -16.28
C ALA A 97 4.99 0.95 -17.54
N ALA A 98 5.94 1.86 -17.35
CA ALA A 98 6.71 2.45 -18.44
C ALA A 98 7.77 1.49 -19.02
N GLN A 99 8.13 0.42 -18.28
CA GLN A 99 9.21 -0.52 -18.62
C GLN A 99 10.56 0.15 -18.87
N ARG A 100 10.80 1.29 -18.22
CA ARG A 100 12.03 2.11 -18.30
C ARG A 100 12.14 3.00 -17.06
N PRO A 101 13.36 3.45 -16.66
CA PRO A 101 14.65 3.26 -17.32
C PRO A 101 15.28 1.89 -17.03
N ASN A 102 16.33 1.55 -17.79
CA ASN A 102 17.20 0.41 -17.55
C ASN A 102 18.65 0.86 -17.33
N PRO A 103 19.00 1.37 -16.11
CA PRO A 103 20.32 1.93 -15.85
C PRO A 103 21.46 0.94 -16.12
N TRP A 104 21.25 -0.34 -15.75
CA TRP A 104 22.15 -1.45 -16.05
C TRP A 104 21.36 -2.61 -16.65
N PRO A 105 21.15 -2.65 -17.99
CA PRO A 105 20.17 -3.55 -18.63
C PRO A 105 20.29 -5.05 -18.31
N LYS A 106 21.47 -5.52 -17.89
CA LYS A 106 21.72 -6.92 -17.53
C LYS A 106 21.66 -7.23 -16.03
N LYS A 107 21.52 -6.22 -15.17
CA LYS A 107 21.65 -6.35 -13.70
C LYS A 107 20.56 -5.64 -12.91
N PHE A 108 20.15 -4.45 -13.38
CA PHE A 108 19.26 -3.57 -12.65
C PHE A 108 18.55 -2.62 -13.64
N GLY A 109 17.29 -2.92 -13.90
CA GLY A 109 16.41 -2.17 -14.77
C GLY A 109 15.11 -1.77 -14.09
N PHE A 110 14.07 -1.53 -14.88
CA PHE A 110 12.78 -1.06 -14.38
C PHE A 110 12.16 -1.99 -13.32
N HIS A 111 12.43 -3.29 -13.42
CA HIS A 111 11.91 -4.30 -12.50
C HIS A 111 12.55 -4.20 -11.12
N GLU A 112 13.88 -4.07 -11.08
CA GLU A 112 14.64 -3.91 -9.84
C GLU A 112 14.40 -2.54 -9.21
N ILE A 113 14.20 -1.49 -10.02
CA ILE A 113 13.76 -0.17 -9.53
C ILE A 113 12.39 -0.29 -8.85
N PHE A 114 11.44 -1.00 -9.47
CA PHE A 114 10.13 -1.24 -8.88
C PHE A 114 10.23 -1.96 -7.53
N HIS A 115 10.99 -3.05 -7.44
CA HIS A 115 11.18 -3.76 -6.17
C HIS A 115 11.86 -2.90 -5.11
N THR A 116 12.88 -2.13 -5.51
CA THR A 116 13.54 -1.17 -4.62
C THR A 116 12.53 -0.17 -4.05
N ALA A 117 11.68 0.39 -4.91
CA ALA A 117 10.63 1.30 -4.50
C ALA A 117 9.59 0.63 -3.59
N VAL A 118 9.24 -0.64 -3.83
CA VAL A 118 8.38 -1.44 -2.95
C VAL A 118 9.02 -1.61 -1.57
N VAL A 119 10.31 -1.95 -1.48
CA VAL A 119 11.01 -2.09 -0.20
C VAL A 119 11.03 -0.78 0.58
N LEU A 120 11.37 0.34 -0.08
CA LEU A 120 11.32 1.68 0.54
C LEU A 120 9.90 2.05 0.97
N GLY A 121 8.90 1.69 0.17
CA GLY A 121 7.49 1.84 0.48
C GLY A 121 7.10 1.10 1.76
N VAL A 122 7.44 -0.18 1.87
CA VAL A 122 7.17 -1.03 3.05
C VAL A 122 7.85 -0.45 4.29
N LEU A 123 9.13 -0.08 4.19
CA LEU A 123 9.88 0.52 5.31
C LEU A 123 9.23 1.81 5.80
N SER A 124 8.78 2.67 4.88
CA SER A 124 8.11 3.93 5.23
C SER A 124 6.77 3.69 5.94
N HIS A 125 5.97 2.73 5.46
CA HIS A 125 4.71 2.36 6.11
C HIS A 125 4.93 1.71 7.48
N TYR A 126 5.96 0.87 7.61
CA TYR A 126 6.36 0.30 8.90
C TYR A 126 6.69 1.41 9.92
N LEU A 127 7.48 2.41 9.53
CA LEU A 127 7.81 3.55 10.40
C LEU A 127 6.58 4.36 10.80
N ALA A 128 5.60 4.51 9.90
CA ALA A 128 4.33 5.16 10.23
C ALA A 128 3.55 4.35 11.27
N ILE A 129 3.41 3.04 11.06
CA ILE A 129 2.73 2.13 11.98
C ILE A 129 3.41 2.13 13.34
N TRP A 130 4.74 2.02 13.39
CA TRP A 130 5.50 2.08 14.63
C TRP A 130 5.25 3.39 15.40
N ARG A 131 5.23 4.53 14.71
CA ARG A 131 4.93 5.82 15.35
C ARG A 131 3.51 5.90 15.91
N VAL A 132 2.53 5.40 15.16
CA VAL A 132 1.13 5.32 15.61
C VAL A 132 1.04 4.46 16.87
N LEU A 133 1.61 3.25 16.84
CA LEU A 133 1.55 2.30 17.96
C LEU A 133 2.34 2.77 19.20
N ARG A 134 3.42 3.52 19.02
CA ARG A 134 4.20 4.07 20.12
C ARG A 134 3.45 5.20 20.84
N ARG A 135 2.64 5.98 20.13
CA ARG A 135 1.89 7.13 20.68
C ARG A 135 0.48 6.80 21.15
N SER A 136 -0.03 5.64 20.77
CA SER A 136 -1.32 5.12 21.26
C SER A 136 -1.23 4.47 22.65
N ARG A 137 -0.03 4.43 23.25
CA ARG A 137 0.23 4.03 24.64
C ARG A 137 0.53 5.27 25.44
#